data_AF-A0A5C6NLJ2-F1
#
_entry.id   AF-A0A5C6NLJ2-F1
#
_cell.length_a   1.000
_cell.length_b   1.000
_cell.length_c   1.000
_cell.angle_alpha   90.00
_cell.angle_beta   90.00
_cell.angle_gamma   90.00
#
_symmetry.space_group_name_H-M   'P 1'
#
loop_
_entity.id
_entity.type
_entity.pdbx_description
1 polymer ?
#
loop_
_entity_poly.entity_id
_entity_poly.type
_entity_poly.pdbx_seq_one_letter_code
_entity_poly.pdbx_strand_id
1 'polypeptide(L)'
;MLPFSPLQIWTPRIFQALLAAFADVKFFFLIRTLENRDTAAWTFFCYLCSWFSWYCCTRTLTNSMETTITCLALFYFPLPESKTHSSKKYVALVSLAIIVRPTALIVWLPLLIYHFWKEDDKLKLVTHTFFPIGASALVVSTLIDCIFYEKWTLVQFNFLKFNVLHSVADFYGSHPWHWYFTQGFPVVIGPHLPLFLHGCFLAFKRYKVLLAAVLWTLVIYSFLPHKEFRFIYPVLPFCLVFSGISLASLKSWRRAAAFFLLVSNLAAGLYTGLIHQRGPLDTMSHLGTLCDISSISSPPQPDVLFLMPCHSTPFYSHVHCPITMRFLECPPDLGEDGYIDEADRFYDNPLLWLRTSFPYKHSVPTHLVLFDVLEK
;
A
#
# COMPACT_ATOMS: atom_id res chain seq x y z
N MET A 1 -28.15 -2.11 -12.91
CA MET A 1 -26.77 -2.63 -12.80
C MET A 1 -26.91 -4.10 -12.39
N LEU A 2 -26.40 -5.04 -13.19
CA LEU A 2 -26.48 -6.47 -12.86
C LEU A 2 -25.63 -6.76 -11.62
N PRO A 3 -26.03 -7.70 -10.74
CA PRO A 3 -25.22 -8.09 -9.58
C PRO A 3 -23.86 -8.62 -10.06
N PHE A 4 -22.77 -8.17 -9.43
CA PHE A 4 -21.45 -8.69 -9.75
C PHE A 4 -21.38 -10.17 -9.39
N SER A 5 -20.83 -10.97 -10.30
CA SER A 5 -20.58 -12.39 -10.01
C SER A 5 -19.53 -12.52 -8.89
N PRO A 6 -19.60 -13.56 -8.03
CA PRO A 6 -18.55 -13.84 -7.05
C PRO A 6 -17.15 -13.89 -7.67
N LEU A 7 -17.05 -14.34 -8.92
CA LEU A 7 -15.81 -14.36 -9.68
C LEU A 7 -15.20 -12.95 -9.84
N GLN A 8 -16.00 -11.94 -10.18
CA GLN A 8 -15.52 -10.56 -10.34
C GLN A 8 -15.01 -9.96 -9.03
N ILE A 9 -15.63 -10.32 -7.90
CA ILE A 9 -15.25 -9.84 -6.56
C ILE A 9 -13.92 -10.45 -6.11
N TRP A 10 -13.74 -11.76 -6.30
CA TRP A 10 -12.57 -12.49 -5.80
C TRP A 10 -11.36 -12.45 -6.72
N THR A 11 -11.55 -12.23 -8.03
CA THR A 11 -10.45 -12.26 -9.02
C THR A 11 -9.28 -11.34 -8.66
N PRO A 12 -9.47 -10.04 -8.34
CA PRO A 12 -8.36 -9.15 -7.98
C PRO A 12 -7.59 -9.62 -6.74
N ARG A 13 -8.32 -10.16 -5.73
CA ARG A 13 -7.74 -10.65 -4.48
C ARG A 13 -6.91 -11.93 -4.70
N ILE A 14 -7.45 -12.87 -5.47
CA ILE A 14 -6.74 -14.11 -5.82
C ILE A 14 -5.50 -13.80 -6.65
N PHE A 15 -5.62 -12.91 -7.64
CA PHE A 15 -4.48 -12.49 -8.45
C PHE A 15 -3.37 -11.87 -7.60
N GLN A 16 -3.72 -10.92 -6.73
CA GLN A 16 -2.77 -10.29 -5.81
C GLN A 16 -2.09 -11.33 -4.88
N ALA A 17 -2.86 -12.28 -4.33
CA ALA A 17 -2.34 -13.32 -3.46
C ALA A 17 -1.36 -14.26 -4.19
N LEU A 18 -1.69 -14.69 -5.42
CA LEU A 18 -0.82 -15.54 -6.23
C LEU A 18 0.47 -14.82 -6.63
N LEU A 19 0.37 -13.54 -6.98
CA LEU A 19 1.53 -12.73 -7.35
C LEU A 19 2.44 -12.47 -6.14
N ALA A 20 1.87 -12.19 -4.96
CA ALA A 20 2.61 -12.07 -3.72
C ALA A 20 3.33 -13.39 -3.39
N ALA A 21 2.63 -14.53 -3.42
CA ALA A 21 3.24 -15.84 -3.18
C ALA A 21 4.38 -16.15 -4.17
N PHE A 22 4.23 -15.78 -5.44
CA PHE A 22 5.31 -15.91 -6.43
C PHE A 22 6.52 -15.03 -6.08
N ALA A 23 6.30 -13.78 -5.67
CA ALA A 23 7.37 -12.89 -5.23
C ALA A 23 8.07 -13.39 -3.96
N ASP A 24 7.32 -13.97 -3.02
CA ASP A 24 7.86 -14.55 -1.78
C ASP A 24 8.81 -15.71 -2.08
N VAL A 25 8.41 -16.59 -3.02
CA VAL A 25 9.26 -17.69 -3.49
C VAL A 25 10.53 -17.14 -4.15
N LYS A 26 10.43 -16.11 -4.99
CA LYS A 26 11.61 -15.47 -5.60
C LYS A 26 12.50 -14.80 -4.57
N PHE A 27 11.92 -14.16 -3.56
CA PHE A 27 12.66 -13.56 -2.46
C PHE A 27 13.45 -14.62 -1.67
N PHE A 28 12.83 -15.76 -1.33
CA PHE A 28 13.56 -16.87 -0.70
C PHE A 28 14.74 -17.36 -1.54
N PHE A 29 14.54 -17.56 -2.86
CA PHE A 29 15.62 -17.99 -3.73
C PHE A 29 16.73 -16.95 -3.89
N LEU A 30 16.40 -15.65 -3.90
CA LEU A 30 17.39 -14.58 -3.88
C LEU A 30 18.30 -14.73 -2.66
N ILE A 31 17.72 -14.80 -1.45
CA ILE A 31 18.53 -14.90 -0.24
C ILE A 31 19.32 -16.20 -0.22
N ARG A 32 18.78 -17.31 -0.71
CA ARG A 32 19.52 -18.57 -0.86
C ARG A 32 20.69 -18.49 -1.84
N THR A 33 20.68 -17.55 -2.79
CA THR A 33 21.82 -17.31 -3.68
C THR A 33 22.87 -16.38 -3.08
N LEU A 34 22.46 -15.45 -2.21
CA LEU A 34 23.34 -14.47 -1.56
C LEU A 34 23.93 -14.99 -0.25
N GLU A 35 23.24 -15.89 0.44
CA GLU A 35 23.59 -16.42 1.75
C GLU A 35 23.46 -17.95 1.76
N ASN A 36 23.85 -18.56 2.88
CA ASN A 36 23.66 -19.99 3.09
C ASN A 36 22.17 -20.36 3.28
N ARG A 37 21.87 -21.66 3.18
CA ARG A 37 20.49 -22.19 3.31
C ARG A 37 19.85 -21.90 4.68
N ASP A 38 20.63 -21.86 5.76
CA ASP A 38 20.12 -21.59 7.10
C ASP A 38 19.66 -20.12 7.23
N THR A 39 20.52 -19.17 6.83
CA THR A 39 20.18 -17.74 6.79
C THR A 39 18.98 -17.47 5.89
N ALA A 40 18.92 -18.08 4.71
CA ALA A 40 17.77 -17.93 3.82
C ALA A 40 16.45 -18.41 4.45
N ALA A 41 16.48 -19.54 5.19
CA ALA A 41 15.31 -20.03 5.90
C ALA A 41 14.87 -19.08 7.02
N TRP A 42 15.81 -18.53 7.80
CA TRP A 42 15.49 -17.58 8.88
C TRP A 42 15.05 -16.20 8.36
N THR A 43 15.60 -15.71 7.26
CA THR A 43 15.10 -14.51 6.58
C THR A 43 13.69 -14.71 6.07
N PHE A 44 13.40 -15.85 5.47
CA PHE A 44 12.05 -16.16 5.00
C PHE A 44 11.06 -16.35 6.15
N PHE A 45 11.51 -16.95 7.26
CA PHE A 45 10.73 -16.97 8.50
C PHE A 45 10.40 -15.56 8.99
N CYS A 46 11.38 -14.65 9.10
CA CYS A 46 11.13 -13.25 9.48
C CYS A 46 10.18 -12.54 8.49
N TYR A 47 10.30 -12.83 7.19
CA TYR A 47 9.42 -12.31 6.16
C TYR A 47 7.96 -12.73 6.36
N LEU A 48 7.70 -14.05 6.41
CA LEU A 48 6.36 -14.61 6.58
C LEU A 48 5.76 -14.29 7.95
N CYS A 49 6.60 -14.18 8.98
CA CYS A 49 6.20 -13.85 10.33
C CYS A 49 5.84 -12.38 10.50
N SER A 50 6.26 -11.48 9.61
CA SER A 50 5.99 -10.04 9.75
C SER A 50 4.49 -9.74 9.73
N TRP A 51 3.98 -9.19 10.84
CA TRP A 51 2.56 -8.83 10.97
C TRP A 51 2.11 -7.86 9.87
N PHE A 52 2.98 -6.91 9.53
CA PHE A 52 2.67 -5.88 8.54
C PHE A 52 2.68 -6.43 7.11
N SER A 53 3.57 -7.38 6.82
CA SER A 53 3.57 -8.09 5.54
C SER A 53 2.29 -8.90 5.38
N TRP A 54 1.88 -9.65 6.40
CA TRP A 54 0.59 -10.35 6.41
C TRP A 54 -0.58 -9.38 6.20
N TYR A 55 -0.61 -8.27 6.95
CA TYR A 55 -1.67 -7.27 6.86
C TYR A 55 -1.81 -6.66 5.47
N CYS A 56 -0.69 -6.42 4.76
CA CYS A 56 -0.67 -5.70 3.48
C CYS A 56 -0.69 -6.61 2.24
N CYS A 57 0.05 -7.73 2.21
CA CYS A 57 0.44 -8.41 0.96
C CYS A 57 -0.74 -8.90 0.11
N THR A 58 -1.84 -9.30 0.75
CA THR A 58 -3.06 -9.80 0.09
C THR A 58 -4.10 -8.71 -0.19
N ARG A 59 -3.91 -7.49 0.33
CA ARG A 59 -4.80 -6.37 0.05
C ARG A 59 -4.52 -5.83 -1.34
N THR A 60 -5.57 -5.47 -2.08
CA THR A 60 -5.50 -4.87 -3.40
C THR A 60 -5.16 -3.37 -3.31
N LEU A 61 -4.03 -3.07 -2.67
CA LEU A 61 -3.45 -1.74 -2.56
C LEU A 61 -2.31 -1.58 -3.55
N THR A 62 -2.13 -0.38 -4.10
CA THR A 62 -1.01 -0.10 -5.00
C THR A 62 0.34 -0.28 -4.31
N ASN A 63 0.44 0.01 -3.00
CA ASN A 63 1.65 -0.26 -2.22
C ASN A 63 1.95 -1.76 -2.08
N SER A 64 0.93 -2.62 -2.01
CA SER A 64 1.15 -4.07 -1.97
C SER A 64 1.72 -4.57 -3.29
N MET A 65 1.18 -4.08 -4.41
CA MET A 65 1.71 -4.36 -5.75
C MET A 65 3.13 -3.80 -5.94
N GLU A 66 3.39 -2.57 -5.46
CA GLU A 66 4.73 -1.94 -5.45
C GLU A 66 5.76 -2.79 -4.70
N THR A 67 5.44 -3.28 -3.50
CA THR A 67 6.31 -4.18 -2.72
C THR A 67 6.53 -5.51 -3.44
N THR A 68 5.47 -6.13 -3.96
CA THR A 68 5.56 -7.41 -4.68
C THR A 68 6.45 -7.30 -5.92
N ILE A 69 6.28 -6.26 -6.73
CA ILE A 69 7.14 -6.01 -7.90
C ILE A 69 8.56 -5.67 -7.45
N THR A 70 8.73 -4.92 -6.36
CA THR A 70 10.05 -4.61 -5.79
C THR A 70 10.80 -5.88 -5.38
N CYS A 71 10.16 -6.84 -4.72
CA CYS A 71 10.76 -8.15 -4.41
C CYS A 71 11.18 -8.91 -5.68
N LEU A 72 10.32 -8.92 -6.71
CA LEU A 72 10.63 -9.56 -8.00
C LEU A 72 11.78 -8.87 -8.72
N ALA A 73 11.83 -7.54 -8.72
CA ALA A 73 12.91 -6.77 -9.32
C ALA A 73 14.22 -7.01 -8.57
N LEU A 74 14.18 -7.09 -7.24
CA LEU A 74 15.37 -7.36 -6.43
C LEU A 74 16.01 -8.71 -6.76
N PHE A 75 15.23 -9.73 -7.11
CA PHE A 75 15.74 -11.04 -7.54
C PHE A 75 16.67 -10.95 -8.78
N TYR A 76 16.45 -9.96 -9.66
CA TYR A 76 17.23 -9.75 -10.88
C TYR A 76 18.25 -8.60 -10.77
N PHE A 77 18.27 -7.88 -9.63
CA PHE A 77 19.17 -6.75 -9.39
C PHE A 77 20.63 -7.22 -9.21
N PRO A 78 21.65 -6.49 -9.74
CA PRO A 78 23.07 -6.85 -9.66
C PRO A 78 23.71 -6.68 -8.27
N LEU A 79 23.14 -7.34 -7.25
CA LEU A 79 23.78 -7.45 -5.94
C LEU A 79 25.14 -8.18 -6.05
N PRO A 80 26.12 -7.84 -5.21
CA PRO A 80 27.31 -8.67 -5.05
C PRO A 80 26.90 -10.12 -4.79
N GLU A 81 27.55 -11.07 -5.47
CA GLU A 81 27.30 -12.52 -5.35
C GLU A 81 26.01 -13.06 -6.02
N SER A 82 25.15 -12.20 -6.56
CA SER A 82 23.95 -12.64 -7.30
C SER A 82 24.30 -13.30 -8.63
N LYS A 83 23.82 -14.52 -8.84
CA LYS A 83 23.99 -15.30 -10.10
C LYS A 83 22.86 -15.09 -11.10
N THR A 84 21.76 -14.47 -10.70
CA THR A 84 20.52 -14.34 -11.49
C THR A 84 20.34 -12.94 -12.09
N HIS A 85 21.38 -12.12 -12.05
CA HIS A 85 21.37 -10.74 -12.53
C HIS A 85 20.87 -10.62 -13.98
N SER A 86 19.92 -9.71 -14.20
CA SER A 86 19.53 -9.28 -15.54
C SER A 86 19.05 -7.83 -15.53
N SER A 87 19.85 -6.93 -16.10
CA SER A 87 19.56 -5.50 -16.16
C SER A 87 18.21 -5.21 -16.81
N LYS A 88 17.92 -5.88 -17.93
CA LYS A 88 16.65 -5.70 -18.66
C LYS A 88 15.43 -6.13 -17.82
N LYS A 89 15.50 -7.28 -17.14
CA LYS A 89 14.37 -7.82 -16.37
C LYS A 89 14.07 -6.95 -15.15
N TYR A 90 15.08 -6.58 -14.38
CA TYR A 90 14.84 -5.76 -13.19
C TYR A 90 14.37 -4.36 -13.59
N VAL A 91 14.96 -3.73 -14.62
CA VAL A 91 14.52 -2.40 -15.10
C VAL A 91 13.09 -2.43 -15.63
N ALA A 92 12.68 -3.51 -16.32
CA ALA A 92 11.29 -3.68 -16.75
C ALA A 92 10.33 -3.76 -15.57
N LEU A 93 10.68 -4.52 -14.53
CA LEU A 93 9.89 -4.62 -13.30
C LEU A 93 9.86 -3.30 -12.54
N VAL A 94 10.98 -2.59 -12.41
CA VAL A 94 11.02 -1.25 -11.79
C VAL A 94 10.18 -0.25 -12.57
N SER A 95 10.25 -0.27 -13.91
CA SER A 95 9.42 0.60 -14.75
C SER A 95 7.94 0.30 -14.56
N LEU A 96 7.56 -0.97 -14.45
CA LEU A 96 6.20 -1.38 -14.12
C LEU A 96 5.77 -0.90 -12.73
N ALA A 97 6.65 -1.01 -11.72
CA ALA A 97 6.38 -0.51 -10.37
C ALA A 97 6.14 1.01 -10.37
N ILE A 98 6.93 1.78 -11.14
CA ILE A 98 6.78 3.23 -11.28
C ILE A 98 5.46 3.59 -11.99
N ILE A 99 5.03 2.80 -12.98
CA ILE A 99 3.74 3.01 -13.64
C ILE A 99 2.57 2.77 -12.68
N VAL A 100 2.61 1.64 -11.96
CA VAL A 100 1.61 1.30 -10.94
C VAL A 100 1.59 2.36 -9.84
N ARG A 101 2.78 2.84 -9.44
CA ARG A 101 2.94 3.85 -8.41
C ARG A 101 4.23 4.66 -8.62
N PRO A 102 4.14 5.95 -9.00
CA PRO A 102 5.33 6.78 -9.26
C PRO A 102 6.31 6.88 -8.09
N THR A 103 5.83 6.71 -6.85
CA THR A 103 6.67 6.71 -5.64
C THR A 103 7.67 5.55 -5.58
N ALA A 104 7.49 4.48 -6.35
CA ALA A 104 8.44 3.38 -6.44
C ALA A 104 9.84 3.84 -6.87
N LEU A 105 9.90 4.95 -7.62
CA LEU A 105 11.17 5.58 -8.00
C LEU A 105 11.98 6.01 -6.78
N ILE A 106 11.34 6.49 -5.71
CA ILE A 106 12.02 6.90 -4.47
C ILE A 106 12.81 5.73 -3.90
N VAL A 107 12.18 4.55 -3.82
CA VAL A 107 12.81 3.34 -3.28
C VAL A 107 13.96 2.86 -4.19
N TRP A 108 13.75 2.89 -5.50
CA TRP A 108 14.69 2.34 -6.47
C TRP A 108 15.81 3.29 -6.87
N LEU A 109 15.69 4.60 -6.67
CA LEU A 109 16.70 5.58 -7.06
C LEU A 109 18.11 5.26 -6.53
N PRO A 110 18.34 4.99 -5.23
CA PRO A 110 19.68 4.65 -4.74
C PRO A 110 20.22 3.34 -5.34
N LEU A 111 19.34 2.37 -5.64
CA LEU A 111 19.71 1.10 -6.29
C LEU A 111 20.08 1.31 -7.76
N LEU A 112 19.35 2.15 -8.48
CA LEU A 112 19.64 2.52 -9.87
C LEU A 112 20.95 3.29 -9.98
N ILE A 113 21.19 4.26 -9.08
CA ILE A 113 22.46 4.99 -8.99
C ILE A 113 23.62 4.04 -8.70
N TYR A 114 23.44 3.10 -7.78
CA TYR A 114 24.46 2.08 -7.47
C TYR A 114 24.82 1.24 -8.70
N HIS A 115 23.83 0.76 -9.46
CA HIS A 115 24.09 0.00 -10.68
C HIS A 115 24.78 0.87 -11.74
N PHE A 116 24.33 2.12 -11.93
CA PHE A 116 24.94 3.06 -12.87
C PHE A 116 26.40 3.35 -12.56
N TRP A 117 26.78 3.43 -11.28
CA TRP A 117 28.18 3.65 -10.89
C TRP A 117 29.05 2.39 -10.98
N LYS A 118 28.45 1.21 -10.90
CA LYS A 118 29.17 -0.06 -11.00
C LYS A 118 29.46 -0.46 -12.45
N GLU A 119 28.64 -0.01 -13.39
CA GLU A 119 28.80 -0.33 -14.80
C GLU A 119 29.89 0.53 -15.46
N ASP A 120 30.79 -0.12 -16.20
CA ASP A 120 31.86 0.58 -16.94
C ASP A 120 31.29 1.35 -18.13
N ASP A 121 30.42 0.71 -18.93
CA ASP A 121 29.78 1.30 -20.10
C ASP A 121 28.43 1.94 -19.75
N LYS A 122 28.52 3.10 -19.11
CA LYS A 122 27.38 3.90 -18.65
C LYS A 122 26.45 4.32 -19.79
N LEU A 123 27.02 4.69 -20.94
CA LEU A 123 26.26 5.16 -22.08
C LEU A 123 25.41 4.02 -22.64
N LYS A 124 25.96 2.82 -22.78
CA LYS A 124 25.22 1.64 -23.22
C LYS A 124 24.14 1.24 -22.22
N LEU A 125 24.41 1.29 -20.91
CA LEU A 125 23.39 0.99 -19.89
C LEU A 125 22.18 1.92 -20.04
N VAL A 126 22.42 3.21 -20.18
CA VAL A 126 21.36 4.22 -20.33
C VAL A 126 20.61 4.03 -21.64
N THR A 127 21.32 3.97 -22.76
CA THR A 127 20.73 3.97 -24.12
C THR A 127 20.11 2.64 -24.52
N HIS A 128 20.64 1.49 -24.06
CA HIS A 128 20.11 0.17 -24.41
C HIS A 128 19.22 -0.45 -23.33
N THR A 129 19.21 0.07 -22.10
CA THR A 129 18.42 -0.51 -21.00
C THR A 129 17.49 0.51 -20.35
N PHE A 130 18.01 1.55 -19.68
CA PHE A 130 17.16 2.43 -18.86
C PHE A 130 16.16 3.23 -19.72
N PHE A 131 16.67 3.95 -20.72
CA PHE A 131 15.85 4.80 -21.58
C PHE A 131 14.83 4.01 -22.41
N PRO A 132 15.19 2.97 -23.19
CA PRO A 132 14.21 2.29 -24.04
C PRO A 132 13.14 1.56 -23.24
N ILE A 133 13.51 0.92 -22.12
CA ILE A 133 12.54 0.22 -21.28
C ILE A 133 11.62 1.23 -20.59
N GLY A 134 12.17 2.27 -19.96
CA GLY A 134 11.37 3.29 -19.30
C GLY A 134 10.43 4.04 -20.26
N ALA A 135 10.95 4.45 -21.42
CA ALA A 135 10.15 5.12 -22.45
C ALA A 135 9.05 4.21 -23.01
N SER A 136 9.37 2.94 -23.32
CA SER A 136 8.37 1.98 -23.79
C SER A 136 7.25 1.76 -22.77
N ALA A 137 7.61 1.65 -21.49
CA ALA A 137 6.65 1.46 -20.42
C ALA A 137 5.73 2.69 -20.26
N LEU A 138 6.30 3.90 -20.31
CA LEU A 138 5.53 5.15 -20.24
C LEU A 138 4.60 5.32 -21.43
N VAL A 139 5.06 5.01 -22.65
CA VAL A 139 4.23 5.06 -23.87
C VAL A 139 3.07 4.07 -23.75
N VAL A 140 3.33 2.83 -23.34
CA VAL A 140 2.27 1.82 -23.16
C VAL A 140 1.27 2.27 -22.11
N SER A 141 1.71 2.78 -20.96
CA SER A 141 0.79 3.32 -19.94
C SER A 141 -0.05 4.46 -20.50
N THR A 142 0.58 5.42 -21.19
CA THR A 142 -0.12 6.58 -21.75
C THR A 142 -1.16 6.15 -22.77
N LEU A 143 -0.85 5.18 -23.63
CA LEU A 143 -1.81 4.65 -24.61
C LEU A 143 -3.00 3.98 -23.91
N ILE A 144 -2.74 3.16 -22.89
CA ILE A 144 -3.80 2.54 -22.08
C ILE A 144 -4.68 3.63 -21.46
N ASP A 145 -4.07 4.60 -20.77
CA ASP A 145 -4.79 5.69 -20.12
C ASP A 145 -5.62 6.50 -21.12
N CYS A 146 -5.07 6.83 -22.29
CA CYS A 146 -5.78 7.57 -23.32
C CYS A 146 -7.00 6.82 -23.87
N ILE A 147 -6.92 5.49 -23.99
CA ILE A 147 -8.03 4.65 -24.43
C ILE A 147 -9.14 4.65 -23.36
N PHE A 148 -8.80 4.47 -22.08
CA PHE A 148 -9.80 4.36 -21.02
C PHE A 148 -10.40 5.70 -20.58
N TYR A 149 -9.63 6.79 -20.62
CA TYR A 149 -10.11 8.14 -20.31
C TYR A 149 -10.71 8.87 -21.52
N GLU A 150 -10.66 8.27 -22.71
CA GLU A 150 -11.12 8.86 -23.99
C GLU A 150 -10.49 10.24 -24.30
N LYS A 151 -9.34 10.54 -23.70
CA LYS A 151 -8.62 11.82 -23.86
C LYS A 151 -7.13 11.64 -23.60
N TRP A 152 -6.31 12.47 -24.25
CA TRP A 152 -4.86 12.47 -24.05
C TRP A 152 -4.51 12.79 -22.59
N THR A 153 -4.12 11.75 -21.84
CA THR A 153 -3.88 11.84 -20.40
C THR A 153 -2.58 11.11 -20.05
N LEU A 154 -1.65 11.85 -19.46
CA LEU A 154 -0.44 11.28 -18.87
C LEU A 154 -0.63 11.19 -17.35
N VAL A 155 -1.09 10.04 -16.86
CA VAL A 155 -1.50 9.85 -15.45
C VAL A 155 -0.34 10.10 -14.49
N GLN A 156 0.88 9.69 -14.83
CA GLN A 156 2.05 9.87 -13.96
C GLN A 156 2.42 11.35 -13.80
N PHE A 157 2.26 12.16 -14.86
CA PHE A 157 2.46 13.61 -14.76
C PHE A 157 1.34 14.26 -13.95
N ASN A 158 0.09 13.85 -14.15
CA ASN A 158 -1.03 14.33 -13.35
C ASN A 158 -0.83 13.98 -11.87
N PHE A 159 -0.37 12.77 -11.55
CA PHE A 159 -0.03 12.38 -10.19
C PHE A 159 0.98 13.32 -9.55
N LEU A 160 2.08 13.64 -10.26
CA LEU A 160 3.09 14.59 -9.78
C LEU A 160 2.49 15.99 -9.60
N LYS A 161 1.72 16.47 -10.58
CA LYS A 161 1.04 17.76 -10.51
C LYS A 161 0.11 17.86 -9.30
N PHE A 162 -0.72 16.85 -9.04
CA PHE A 162 -1.69 16.89 -7.94
C PHE A 162 -1.04 16.67 -6.58
N ASN A 163 -0.13 15.69 -6.44
CA ASN A 163 0.41 15.32 -5.13
C ASN A 163 1.61 16.17 -4.70
N VAL A 164 2.41 16.68 -5.65
CA VAL A 164 3.64 17.44 -5.34
C VAL A 164 3.43 18.94 -5.50
N LEU A 165 2.70 19.39 -6.53
CA LEU A 165 2.53 20.84 -6.77
C LEU A 165 1.34 21.45 -6.02
N HIS A 166 0.24 20.70 -5.84
CA HIS A 166 -0.95 21.20 -5.13
C HIS A 166 -1.05 20.70 -3.68
N SER A 167 -0.08 19.90 -3.20
CA SER A 167 -0.01 19.36 -1.83
C SER A 167 -1.33 18.81 -1.26
N VAL A 168 -2.20 18.26 -2.12
CA VAL A 168 -3.54 17.77 -1.73
C VAL A 168 -3.46 16.70 -0.63
N ALA A 169 -2.34 15.99 -0.53
CA ALA A 169 -2.12 15.00 0.51
C ALA A 169 -2.23 15.59 1.94
N ASP A 170 -1.94 16.89 2.12
CA ASP A 170 -1.98 17.55 3.43
C ASP A 170 -3.40 17.62 4.01
N PHE A 171 -4.42 17.56 3.14
CA PHE A 171 -5.84 17.47 3.52
C PHE A 171 -6.13 16.23 4.37
N TYR A 172 -5.43 15.12 4.13
CA TYR A 172 -5.62 13.85 4.84
C TYR A 172 -4.82 13.78 6.15
N GLY A 173 -4.42 14.94 6.69
CA GLY A 173 -3.65 15.07 7.91
C GLY A 173 -2.14 15.11 7.67
N SER A 174 -1.44 15.76 8.60
CA SER A 174 0.01 15.91 8.56
C SER A 174 0.66 15.33 9.82
N HIS A 175 1.90 14.89 9.65
CA HIS A 175 2.72 14.37 10.73
C HIS A 175 4.08 15.09 10.79
N PRO A 176 4.69 15.24 11.98
CA PRO A 176 6.02 15.81 12.12
C PRO A 176 7.06 15.10 11.24
N TRP A 177 8.12 15.81 10.85
CA TRP A 177 9.17 15.25 9.97
C TRP A 177 9.79 13.97 10.53
N HIS A 178 9.98 13.89 11.85
CA HIS A 178 10.61 12.73 12.50
C HIS A 178 9.68 11.51 12.62
N TRP A 179 8.40 11.61 12.22
CA TRP A 179 7.38 10.59 12.47
C TRP A 179 7.78 9.21 11.94
N TYR A 180 8.39 9.13 10.76
CA TYR A 180 8.85 7.84 10.23
C TYR A 180 9.95 7.22 11.09
N PHE A 181 10.83 8.01 11.70
CA PHE A 181 11.88 7.48 12.57
C PHE A 181 11.38 7.10 13.97
N THR A 182 10.40 7.85 14.50
CA THR A 182 9.91 7.66 15.87
C THR A 182 8.71 6.70 15.98
N GLN A 183 7.86 6.63 14.96
CA GLN A 183 6.60 5.88 14.98
C GLN A 183 6.44 4.98 13.75
N GLY A 184 6.50 5.56 12.55
CA GLY A 184 6.23 4.86 11.28
C GLY A 184 7.06 3.59 11.10
N PHE A 185 8.38 3.73 11.06
CA PHE A 185 9.31 2.61 10.86
C PHE A 185 9.29 1.62 12.04
N PRO A 186 9.37 2.05 13.32
CA PRO A 186 9.27 1.13 14.45
C PRO A 186 8.01 0.27 14.45
N VAL A 187 6.85 0.82 14.05
CA VAL A 187 5.58 0.07 13.97
C VAL A 187 5.60 -0.93 12.80
N VAL A 188 6.03 -0.49 11.61
CA VAL A 188 6.06 -1.33 10.40
C VAL A 188 6.99 -2.53 10.55
N ILE A 189 8.19 -2.32 11.12
CA ILE A 189 9.13 -3.42 11.39
C ILE A 189 8.72 -4.23 12.63
N GLY A 190 8.07 -3.56 13.59
CA GLY A 190 7.47 -4.16 14.78
C GLY A 190 8.51 -4.91 15.63
N PRO A 191 8.16 -6.13 16.12
CA PRO A 191 9.04 -6.93 16.97
C PRO A 191 10.40 -7.30 16.34
N HIS A 192 10.56 -7.13 15.02
CA HIS A 192 11.82 -7.39 14.32
C HIS A 192 12.86 -6.26 14.51
N LEU A 193 12.49 -5.11 15.09
CA LEU A 193 13.37 -3.93 15.22
C LEU A 193 14.73 -4.27 15.87
N PRO A 194 14.83 -4.97 17.02
CA PRO A 194 16.12 -5.27 17.63
C PRO A 194 17.01 -6.14 16.74
N LEU A 195 16.40 -7.10 16.02
CA LEU A 195 17.11 -7.97 15.09
C LEU A 195 17.56 -7.23 13.85
N PHE A 196 16.77 -6.28 13.35
CA PHE A 196 17.17 -5.42 12.25
C PHE A 196 18.39 -4.58 12.61
N LEU A 197 18.38 -3.94 13.78
CA LEU A 197 19.52 -3.14 14.25
C LEU A 197 20.78 -4.00 14.40
N HIS A 198 20.68 -5.15 15.08
CA HIS A 198 21.78 -6.10 15.20
C HIS A 198 22.27 -6.60 13.84
N GLY A 199 21.35 -6.94 12.93
CA GLY A 199 21.66 -7.38 11.57
C GLY A 199 22.35 -6.31 10.73
N CYS A 200 21.98 -5.03 10.89
CA CYS A 200 22.66 -3.91 10.27
C CYS A 200 24.14 -3.89 10.65
N PHE A 201 24.48 -4.09 11.92
CA PHE A 201 25.88 -4.16 12.35
C PHE A 201 26.63 -5.36 11.73
N LEU A 202 26.00 -6.53 11.69
CA LEU A 202 26.62 -7.75 11.15
C LEU A 202 26.87 -7.70 9.65
N ALA A 203 25.91 -7.17 8.88
CA ALA A 203 25.90 -7.27 7.42
C ALA A 203 26.04 -5.91 6.71
N PHE A 204 26.42 -4.85 7.43
CA PHE A 204 26.57 -3.48 6.92
C PHE A 204 27.34 -3.44 5.60
N LYS A 205 28.54 -4.02 5.58
CA LYS A 205 29.43 -3.97 4.40
C LYS A 205 28.87 -4.72 3.20
N ARG A 206 28.17 -5.83 3.42
CA ARG A 206 27.63 -6.70 2.37
C ARG A 206 26.37 -6.11 1.72
N TYR A 207 25.47 -5.56 2.54
CA TYR A 207 24.16 -5.04 2.09
C TYR A 207 24.00 -3.54 2.25
N LYS A 208 25.11 -2.78 2.22
CA LYS A 208 25.12 -1.31 2.36
C LYS A 208 24.14 -0.61 1.41
N VAL A 209 23.97 -1.14 0.19
CA VAL A 209 23.08 -0.54 -0.82
C VAL A 209 21.60 -0.71 -0.46
N LEU A 210 21.23 -1.85 0.16
CA LEU A 210 19.86 -2.07 0.65
C LEU A 210 19.56 -1.17 1.84
N LEU A 211 20.52 -1.04 2.77
CA LEU A 211 20.38 -0.13 3.91
C LEU A 211 20.30 1.34 3.45
N ALA A 212 21.10 1.73 2.46
CA ALA A 212 21.01 3.06 1.86
C ALA A 212 19.64 3.30 1.24
N ALA A 213 19.04 2.30 0.56
CA ALA A 213 17.69 2.41 0.03
C ALA A 213 16.62 2.58 1.12
N VAL A 214 16.73 1.84 2.23
CA VAL A 214 15.85 1.99 3.40
C VAL A 214 15.97 3.41 3.96
N LEU A 215 17.18 3.87 4.28
CA LEU A 215 17.42 5.18 4.89
C LEU A 215 16.99 6.32 3.97
N TRP A 216 17.35 6.24 2.68
CA TRP A 216 16.91 7.19 1.66
C TRP A 216 15.39 7.32 1.62
N THR A 217 14.69 6.19 1.57
CA THR A 217 13.22 6.15 1.52
C THR A 217 12.61 6.80 2.75
N LEU A 218 13.11 6.48 3.95
CA LEU A 218 12.62 7.09 5.20
C LEU A 218 12.88 8.60 5.24
N VAL A 219 14.05 9.06 4.79
CA VAL A 219 14.40 10.49 4.76
C VAL A 219 13.49 11.24 3.77
N ILE A 220 13.33 10.76 2.54
CA ILE A 220 12.51 11.44 1.53
C ILE A 220 11.05 11.50 1.98
N TYR A 221 10.47 10.40 2.47
CA TYR A 221 9.09 10.42 2.98
C TYR A 221 8.93 11.25 4.26
N SER A 222 9.99 11.47 5.04
CA SER A 222 9.93 12.33 6.23
C SER A 222 9.68 13.80 5.90
N PHE A 223 10.11 14.26 4.71
CA PHE A 223 9.85 15.62 4.23
C PHE A 223 8.44 15.82 3.66
N LEU A 224 7.69 14.74 3.42
CA LEU A 224 6.30 14.85 2.96
C LEU A 224 5.37 15.06 4.16
N PRO A 225 4.40 15.99 4.12
CA PRO A 225 3.63 16.33 5.31
C PRO A 225 2.69 15.19 5.69
N HIS A 226 1.96 14.66 4.71
CA HIS A 226 1.15 13.46 4.84
C HIS A 226 2.00 12.18 4.85
N LYS A 227 1.74 11.30 5.82
CA LYS A 227 2.52 10.08 6.05
C LYS A 227 1.60 8.93 6.40
N GLU A 228 1.88 7.76 5.85
CA GLU A 228 1.18 6.53 6.19
C GLU A 228 2.16 5.38 6.38
N PHE A 229 1.79 4.40 7.20
CA PHE A 229 2.60 3.19 7.43
C PHE A 229 2.84 2.40 6.13
N ARG A 230 1.84 2.31 5.24
CA ARG A 230 1.94 1.52 4.00
C ARG A 230 2.91 2.10 2.96
N PHE A 231 3.26 3.38 3.02
CA PHE A 231 4.20 3.99 2.06
C PHE A 231 5.62 3.44 2.15
N ILE A 232 6.02 2.98 3.34
CA ILE A 232 7.35 2.37 3.57
C ILE A 232 7.30 0.83 3.50
N TYR A 233 6.16 0.25 3.11
CA TYR A 233 6.06 -1.20 2.91
C TYR A 233 7.09 -1.76 1.90
N PRO A 234 7.40 -1.09 0.78
CA PRO A 234 8.31 -1.64 -0.23
C PRO A 234 9.75 -1.85 0.25
N VAL A 235 10.17 -1.16 1.32
CA VAL A 235 11.51 -1.32 1.92
C VAL A 235 11.52 -2.33 3.07
N LEU A 236 10.36 -2.78 3.57
CA LEU A 236 10.29 -3.78 4.63
C LEU A 236 10.99 -5.10 4.29
N PRO A 237 10.86 -5.67 3.06
CA PRO A 237 11.61 -6.88 2.69
C PRO A 237 13.13 -6.69 2.86
N PHE A 238 13.66 -5.49 2.58
CA PHE A 238 15.10 -5.19 2.73
C PHE A 238 15.51 -5.24 4.20
N CYS A 239 14.68 -4.69 5.08
CA CYS A 239 14.89 -4.73 6.52
C CYS A 239 14.89 -6.18 7.05
N LEU A 240 13.97 -7.01 6.57
CA LEU A 240 13.83 -8.40 7.03
C LEU A 240 15.00 -9.28 6.58
N VAL A 241 15.75 -8.90 5.54
CA VAL A 241 17.06 -9.53 5.23
C VAL A 241 18.01 -9.40 6.42
N PHE A 242 18.18 -8.19 6.97
CA PHE A 242 19.02 -7.96 8.15
C PHE A 242 18.51 -8.70 9.38
N SER A 243 17.19 -8.69 9.62
CA SER A 243 16.57 -9.43 10.74
C SER A 243 16.84 -10.93 10.66
N GLY A 244 16.75 -11.52 9.46
CA GLY A 244 17.04 -12.95 9.26
C GLY A 244 18.50 -13.32 9.45
N ILE A 245 19.43 -12.48 8.99
CA ILE A 245 20.87 -12.65 9.24
C ILE A 245 21.16 -12.61 10.75
N SER A 246 20.59 -11.62 11.44
CA SER A 246 20.69 -11.53 12.90
C SER A 246 20.14 -12.78 13.58
N LEU A 247 18.94 -13.23 13.22
CA LEU A 247 18.30 -14.40 13.82
C LEU A 247 19.12 -15.68 13.60
N ALA A 248 19.66 -15.89 12.39
CA ALA A 248 20.54 -17.02 12.09
C ALA A 248 21.82 -17.01 12.95
N SER A 249 22.32 -15.84 13.33
CA SER A 249 23.52 -15.70 14.17
C SER A 249 23.31 -16.03 15.65
N LEU A 250 22.06 -16.04 16.15
CA LEU A 250 21.72 -16.09 17.58
C LEU A 250 21.94 -17.44 18.31
N LYS A 251 22.68 -18.39 17.74
CA LYS A 251 23.04 -19.70 18.35
C LYS A 251 21.93 -20.29 19.24
N SER A 252 22.13 -20.28 20.57
CA SER A 252 21.22 -20.86 21.57
C SER A 252 19.91 -20.10 21.77
N TRP A 253 19.92 -18.77 21.61
CA TRP A 253 18.75 -17.90 21.79
C TRP A 253 17.82 -17.85 20.57
N ARG A 254 18.28 -18.38 19.43
CA ARG A 254 17.57 -18.33 18.15
C ARG A 254 16.13 -18.86 18.21
N ARG A 255 15.90 -20.01 18.86
CA ARG A 255 14.55 -20.61 18.96
C ARG A 255 13.62 -19.77 19.84
N ALA A 256 14.13 -19.26 20.96
CA ALA A 256 13.37 -18.39 21.85
C ALA A 256 13.01 -17.07 21.15
N ALA A 257 13.96 -16.46 20.44
CA ALA A 257 13.73 -15.25 19.64
C ALA A 257 12.69 -15.51 18.53
N ALA A 258 12.81 -16.61 17.78
CA ALA A 258 11.86 -16.96 16.74
C ALA A 258 10.44 -17.19 17.30
N PHE A 259 10.32 -17.87 18.43
CA PHE A 259 9.03 -18.08 19.09
C PHE A 259 8.42 -16.74 19.54
N PHE A 260 9.21 -15.86 20.16
CA PHE A 260 8.76 -14.52 20.54
C PHE A 260 8.27 -13.71 19.33
N LEU A 261 9.03 -13.71 18.23
CA LEU A 261 8.62 -13.04 16.99
C LEU A 261 7.30 -13.60 16.46
N LEU A 262 7.16 -14.93 16.43
CA LEU A 262 5.93 -15.57 15.95
C LEU A 262 4.73 -15.15 16.77
N VAL A 263 4.80 -15.27 18.11
CA VAL A 263 3.67 -14.94 18.98
C VAL A 263 3.32 -13.45 18.90
N SER A 264 4.32 -12.57 18.99
CA SER A 264 4.10 -11.12 18.97
C SER A 264 3.53 -10.62 17.64
N ASN A 265 4.06 -11.10 16.50
CA ASN A 265 3.53 -10.72 15.20
C ASN A 265 2.18 -11.39 14.90
N LEU A 266 1.96 -12.63 15.33
CA LEU A 266 0.67 -13.31 15.18
C LEU A 266 -0.42 -12.56 15.95
N ALA A 267 -0.14 -12.11 17.17
CA ALA A 267 -1.08 -11.30 17.95
C ALA A 267 -1.44 -10.00 17.23
N ALA A 268 -0.44 -9.26 16.73
CA ALA A 268 -0.66 -8.04 15.96
C ALA A 268 -1.42 -8.29 14.64
N GLY A 269 -1.06 -9.35 13.91
CA GLY A 269 -1.70 -9.75 12.65
C GLY A 269 -3.16 -10.16 12.84
N LEU A 270 -3.46 -10.96 13.86
CA LEU A 270 -4.83 -11.36 14.18
C LEU A 270 -5.67 -10.17 14.66
N TYR A 271 -5.14 -9.30 15.53
CA TYR A 271 -5.84 -8.12 15.97
C TYR A 271 -6.16 -7.19 14.79
N THR A 272 -5.17 -6.88 13.96
CA THR A 272 -5.36 -5.97 12.82
C THR A 272 -6.18 -6.59 11.68
N GLY A 273 -6.17 -7.91 11.55
CA GLY A 273 -6.93 -8.63 10.54
C GLY A 273 -8.37 -8.96 10.92
N LEU A 274 -8.68 -9.12 12.21
CA LEU A 274 -9.98 -9.62 12.69
C LEU A 274 -10.75 -8.64 13.58
N ILE A 275 -10.08 -7.66 14.20
CA ILE A 275 -10.68 -6.78 15.21
C ILE A 275 -10.61 -5.32 14.79
N HIS A 276 -9.42 -4.84 14.44
CA HIS A 276 -9.21 -3.43 14.09
C HIS A 276 -10.07 -3.00 12.90
N GLN A 277 -10.85 -1.92 13.06
CA GLN A 277 -11.72 -1.36 12.02
C GLN A 277 -12.73 -2.37 11.42
N ARG A 278 -13.17 -3.35 12.22
CA ARG A 278 -14.16 -4.34 11.79
C ARG A 278 -15.58 -3.76 11.62
N GLY A 279 -15.98 -2.80 12.44
CA GLY A 279 -17.33 -2.21 12.44
C GLY A 279 -17.80 -1.71 11.07
N PRO A 280 -17.00 -0.88 10.36
CA PRO A 280 -17.31 -0.44 8.99
C PRO A 280 -17.52 -1.59 8.00
N LEU A 281 -16.76 -2.69 8.14
CA LEU A 281 -16.89 -3.87 7.27
C LEU A 281 -18.16 -4.66 7.55
N ASP A 282 -18.44 -4.90 8.84
CA ASP A 282 -19.66 -5.61 9.27
C ASP A 282 -20.91 -4.82 8.85
N THR A 283 -20.85 -3.48 8.90
CA THR A 283 -21.91 -2.59 8.41
C THR A 283 -22.17 -2.79 6.92
N MET A 284 -21.13 -2.82 6.07
CA MET A 284 -21.30 -3.09 4.63
C MET A 284 -21.87 -4.48 4.38
N SER A 285 -21.42 -5.49 5.14
CA SER A 285 -21.96 -6.84 5.04
C SER A 285 -23.46 -6.88 5.38
N HIS A 286 -23.89 -6.12 6.39
CA HIS A 286 -25.30 -6.02 6.75
C HIS A 286 -26.12 -5.33 5.65
N LEU A 287 -25.63 -4.19 5.13
CA LEU A 287 -26.30 -3.49 4.03
C LEU A 287 -26.43 -4.36 2.77
N GLY A 288 -25.45 -5.23 2.51
CA GLY A 288 -25.53 -6.21 1.42
C GLY A 288 -26.75 -7.13 1.52
N THR A 289 -27.20 -7.48 2.73
CA THR A 289 -28.39 -8.35 2.93
C THR A 289 -29.71 -7.67 2.57
N LEU A 290 -29.76 -6.33 2.61
CA LEU A 290 -30.95 -5.57 2.19
C LEU A 290 -31.25 -5.75 0.69
N CYS A 291 -30.23 -6.09 -0.09
CA CYS A 291 -30.39 -6.35 -1.52
C CYS A 291 -31.18 -7.63 -1.80
N ASP A 292 -31.00 -8.69 -1.01
CA ASP A 292 -31.73 -9.95 -1.20
C ASP A 292 -33.24 -9.79 -0.92
N ILE A 293 -33.57 -9.00 0.11
CA ILE A 293 -34.96 -8.73 0.53
C ILE A 293 -35.73 -7.94 -0.53
N SER A 294 -35.05 -6.98 -1.18
CA SER A 294 -35.64 -6.13 -2.23
C SER A 294 -35.99 -6.90 -3.52
N SER A 295 -35.39 -8.07 -3.74
CA SER A 295 -35.69 -8.91 -4.91
C SER A 295 -37.01 -9.69 -4.80
N ILE A 296 -37.51 -9.87 -3.57
CA ILE A 296 -38.66 -10.73 -3.24
C ILE A 296 -39.95 -9.92 -3.04
N SER A 297 -39.83 -8.62 -2.78
CA SER A 297 -40.98 -7.78 -2.41
C SER A 297 -40.99 -6.51 -3.25
N SER A 298 -42.18 -5.95 -3.50
CA SER A 298 -42.36 -4.64 -4.13
C SER A 298 -42.56 -3.50 -3.10
N PRO A 299 -41.55 -3.10 -2.30
CA PRO A 299 -41.47 -1.79 -1.64
C PRO A 299 -40.35 -0.92 -2.28
N PRO A 300 -40.23 0.38 -1.94
CA PRO A 300 -39.22 1.26 -2.50
C PRO A 300 -37.80 0.70 -2.31
N GLN A 301 -36.93 0.94 -3.30
CA GLN A 301 -35.52 0.56 -3.22
C GLN A 301 -34.90 1.17 -1.95
N PRO A 302 -34.07 0.40 -1.21
CA PRO A 302 -33.43 0.95 -0.02
C PRO A 302 -32.53 2.12 -0.41
N ASP A 303 -32.67 3.20 0.34
CA ASP A 303 -31.86 4.41 0.27
C ASP A 303 -31.16 4.62 1.62
N VAL A 304 -29.82 4.60 1.60
CA VAL A 304 -28.96 4.58 2.78
C VAL A 304 -28.13 5.86 2.84
N LEU A 305 -28.24 6.60 3.94
CA LEU A 305 -27.44 7.79 4.21
C LEU A 305 -26.43 7.54 5.32
N PHE A 306 -25.16 7.84 5.05
CA PHE A 306 -24.07 7.79 6.00
C PHE A 306 -23.81 9.19 6.58
N LEU A 307 -24.09 9.36 7.87
CA LEU A 307 -23.85 10.59 8.64
C LEU A 307 -22.67 10.35 9.60
N MET A 308 -21.48 10.27 9.02
CA MET A 308 -20.21 9.98 9.68
C MET A 308 -19.07 10.61 8.86
N PRO A 309 -17.83 10.66 9.36
CA PRO A 309 -16.70 11.20 8.61
C PRO A 309 -16.59 10.52 7.25
N CYS A 310 -16.27 11.31 6.23
CA CYS A 310 -16.11 10.80 4.87
C CYS A 310 -15.07 9.66 4.81
N HIS A 311 -15.25 8.76 3.84
CA HIS A 311 -14.36 7.60 3.63
C HIS A 311 -14.21 6.60 4.80
N SER A 312 -15.11 6.65 5.80
CA SER A 312 -15.10 5.73 6.95
C SER A 312 -15.48 4.29 6.61
N THR A 313 -16.23 4.07 5.52
CA THR A 313 -16.65 2.74 5.08
C THR A 313 -16.17 2.46 3.65
N PRO A 314 -15.95 1.19 3.28
CA PRO A 314 -15.45 0.86 1.96
C PRO A 314 -16.55 0.84 0.87
N PHE A 315 -17.79 1.14 1.23
CA PHE A 315 -18.88 1.47 0.30
C PHE A 315 -19.11 0.39 -0.78
N TYR A 316 -19.33 0.78 -2.05
CA TYR A 316 -19.57 -0.14 -3.17
C TYR A 316 -18.41 -1.10 -3.49
N SER A 317 -17.24 -0.96 -2.85
CA SER A 317 -16.21 -2.00 -2.96
C SER A 317 -16.55 -3.28 -2.19
N HIS A 318 -17.55 -3.24 -1.30
CA HIS A 318 -18.04 -4.38 -0.52
C HIS A 318 -19.54 -4.64 -0.71
N VAL A 319 -20.30 -3.64 -1.16
CA VAL A 319 -21.73 -3.78 -1.50
C VAL A 319 -21.88 -3.82 -3.02
N HIS A 320 -22.22 -4.98 -3.58
CA HIS A 320 -22.18 -5.25 -5.03
C HIS A 320 -23.58 -5.39 -5.66
N CYS A 321 -24.51 -4.55 -5.22
CA CYS A 321 -25.90 -4.54 -5.67
C CYS A 321 -26.41 -3.10 -5.88
N PRO A 322 -27.48 -2.91 -6.67
CA PRO A 322 -28.00 -1.59 -7.03
C PRO A 322 -28.85 -0.99 -5.87
N ILE A 323 -28.23 -0.79 -4.72
CA ILE A 323 -28.80 -0.05 -3.57
C ILE A 323 -28.30 1.39 -3.64
N THR A 324 -29.17 2.36 -3.38
CA THR A 324 -28.78 3.78 -3.34
C THR A 324 -28.09 4.04 -2.02
N MET A 325 -26.86 4.53 -2.07
CA MET A 325 -26.08 4.92 -0.90
C MET A 325 -25.49 6.29 -1.12
N ARG A 326 -25.49 7.13 -0.08
CA ARG A 326 -24.87 8.45 -0.06
C ARG A 326 -24.14 8.66 1.25
N PHE A 327 -22.95 9.24 1.20
CA PHE A 327 -22.20 9.67 2.37
C PHE A 327 -21.92 11.16 2.29
N LEU A 328 -21.53 11.78 3.40
CA LEU A 328 -21.09 13.18 3.44
C LEU A 328 -19.82 13.36 2.62
N GLU A 329 -19.88 14.14 1.55
CA GLU A 329 -18.76 14.38 0.66
C GLU A 329 -17.73 15.32 1.30
N CYS A 330 -16.44 15.00 1.12
CA CYS A 330 -15.32 15.86 1.52
C CYS A 330 -14.32 15.99 0.36
N PRO A 331 -14.69 16.64 -0.76
CA PRO A 331 -13.74 16.85 -1.84
C PRO A 331 -12.54 17.66 -1.30
N PRO A 332 -11.32 17.40 -1.78
CA PRO A 332 -10.19 18.26 -1.43
C PRO A 332 -10.38 19.65 -2.04
N ASP A 333 -9.96 20.68 -1.32
CA ASP A 333 -9.91 22.06 -1.85
C ASP A 333 -8.91 22.15 -3.01
N LEU A 334 -9.38 22.59 -4.17
CA LEU A 334 -8.57 22.77 -5.38
C LEU A 334 -8.24 24.26 -5.64
N GLY A 335 -8.37 25.12 -4.63
CA GLY A 335 -8.01 26.53 -4.67
C GLY A 335 -9.20 27.48 -4.69
N GLU A 336 -10.32 27.12 -4.06
CA GLU A 336 -11.49 28.00 -3.93
C GLU A 336 -11.43 28.80 -2.61
N ASP A 337 -11.45 30.13 -2.70
CA ASP A 337 -11.46 31.00 -1.51
C ASP A 337 -12.72 30.74 -0.66
N GLY A 338 -12.52 30.35 0.60
CA GLY A 338 -13.62 30.06 1.54
C GLY A 338 -14.28 28.70 1.32
N TYR A 339 -13.58 27.74 0.72
CA TYR A 339 -14.03 26.38 0.56
C TYR A 339 -14.39 25.73 1.92
N ILE A 340 -15.63 25.26 2.02
CA ILE A 340 -16.12 24.44 3.14
C ILE A 340 -16.88 23.27 2.52
N ASP A 341 -16.39 22.06 2.75
CA ASP A 341 -17.00 20.84 2.24
C ASP A 341 -18.32 20.47 2.93
N GLU A 342 -19.04 19.51 2.37
CA GLU A 342 -20.35 19.11 2.86
C GLU A 342 -20.27 18.50 4.26
N ALA A 343 -19.24 17.69 4.53
CA ALA A 343 -19.04 17.08 5.84
C ALA A 343 -18.81 18.15 6.91
N ASP A 344 -17.95 19.14 6.66
CA ASP A 344 -17.70 20.25 7.58
C ASP A 344 -18.96 21.06 7.89
N ARG A 345 -19.80 21.35 6.88
CA ARG A 345 -21.10 22.02 7.08
C ARG A 345 -22.05 21.19 7.94
N PHE A 346 -22.06 19.87 7.74
CA PHE A 346 -22.85 18.97 8.56
C PHE A 346 -22.37 18.97 10.01
N TYR A 347 -21.07 18.89 10.26
CA TYR A 347 -20.52 18.89 11.62
C TYR A 347 -20.66 20.23 12.34
N ASP A 348 -20.67 21.36 11.61
CA ASP A 348 -20.92 22.70 12.18
C ASP A 348 -22.36 22.86 12.67
N ASN A 349 -23.35 22.44 11.88
CA ASN A 349 -24.76 22.51 12.27
C ASN A 349 -25.60 21.35 11.68
N PRO A 350 -25.62 20.17 12.34
CA PRO A 350 -26.27 18.97 11.79
C PRO A 350 -27.77 19.16 11.54
N LEU A 351 -28.46 19.88 12.43
CA LEU A 351 -29.91 20.09 12.32
C LEU A 351 -30.27 21.02 11.16
N LEU A 352 -29.50 22.10 10.96
CA LEU A 352 -29.69 23.00 9.83
C LEU A 352 -29.40 22.27 8.51
N TRP A 353 -28.31 21.51 8.46
CA TRP A 353 -27.93 20.73 7.29
C TRP A 353 -29.02 19.71 6.93
N LEU A 354 -29.56 18.97 7.90
CA LEU A 354 -30.64 18.00 7.68
C LEU A 354 -31.91 18.65 7.14
N ARG A 355 -32.34 19.78 7.72
CA ARG A 355 -33.54 20.52 7.26
C ARG A 355 -33.37 21.07 5.85
N THR A 356 -32.16 21.50 5.49
CA THR A 356 -31.85 22.07 4.18
C THR A 356 -31.72 20.98 3.11
N SER A 357 -31.07 19.87 3.45
CA SER A 357 -30.82 18.75 2.53
C SER A 357 -32.06 17.88 2.29
N PHE A 358 -32.94 17.77 3.30
CA PHE A 358 -34.14 16.94 3.25
C PHE A 358 -35.40 17.74 3.65
N PRO A 359 -35.81 18.74 2.85
CA PRO A 359 -36.91 19.64 3.20
C PRO A 359 -38.28 18.94 3.16
N TYR A 360 -38.40 17.81 2.47
CA TYR A 360 -39.65 17.08 2.29
C TYR A 360 -39.57 15.66 2.87
N LYS A 361 -40.68 15.18 3.46
CA LYS A 361 -40.74 13.83 4.05
C LYS A 361 -40.42 12.69 3.07
N HIS A 362 -40.71 12.86 1.78
CA HIS A 362 -40.40 11.87 0.74
C HIS A 362 -38.93 11.83 0.33
N SER A 363 -38.13 12.83 0.73
CA SER A 363 -36.70 12.88 0.43
C SER A 363 -35.84 12.18 1.50
N VAL A 364 -36.43 11.82 2.64
CA VAL A 364 -35.72 11.22 3.77
C VAL A 364 -35.30 9.79 3.41
N PRO A 365 -34.03 9.42 3.66
CA PRO A 365 -33.52 8.07 3.38
C PRO A 365 -34.23 7.02 4.23
N THR A 366 -34.30 5.80 3.72
CA THR A 366 -34.91 4.66 4.43
C THR A 366 -34.06 4.15 5.59
N HIS A 367 -32.73 4.30 5.50
CA HIS A 367 -31.77 3.83 6.49
C HIS A 367 -30.74 4.93 6.78
N LEU A 368 -30.33 5.03 8.04
CA LEU A 368 -29.25 5.91 8.49
C LEU A 368 -28.12 5.07 9.06
N VAL A 369 -26.89 5.42 8.71
CA VAL A 369 -25.68 4.84 9.31
C VAL A 369 -24.89 5.99 9.92
N LEU A 370 -24.65 5.92 11.22
CA LEU A 370 -23.92 6.92 11.99
C LEU A 370 -23.08 6.22 13.06
N PHE A 371 -22.04 6.90 13.55
CA PHE A 371 -21.39 6.50 14.80
C PHE A 371 -22.32 6.76 15.98
N ASP A 372 -22.15 5.99 17.06
CA ASP A 372 -22.90 6.15 18.30
C ASP A 372 -22.70 7.53 18.93
N VAL A 373 -21.50 8.09 18.77
CA VAL A 373 -21.16 9.46 19.15
C VAL A 373 -20.77 10.26 17.91
N LEU A 374 -21.43 11.41 17.72
CA LEU A 374 -21.07 12.37 16.68
C LEU A 374 -19.92 13.26 17.20
N GLU A 375 -18.69 12.78 17.04
CA GLU A 375 -17.48 13.57 17.29
C GLU A 375 -16.87 14.01 15.96
N LYS A 376 -16.31 15.23 15.95
CA LYS A 376 -15.61 15.81 14.79
C LYS A 376 -14.22 15.21 14.64
#